data_AF-A0A4P7JFK7-F1
#
_entry.id   AF-A0A4P7JFK7-F1
#
_cell.length_a   1.000
_cell.length_b   1.000
_cell.length_c   1.000
_cell.angle_alpha   90.00
_cell.angle_beta   90.00
_cell.angle_gamma   90.00
#
_symmetry.space_group_name_H-M   'P 1'
#
loop_
_entity.id
_entity.type
_entity.pdbx_description
1 polymer ?
#
loop_
_entity_poly.entity_id
_entity_poly.type
_entity_poly.pdbx_seq_one_letter_code
_entity_poly.pdbx_strand_id
1 'polypeptide(L)' 'MAEQKYKHGEMDITTQEKTFNSFIRISMNVAIFCIGVVIFLALFAR' A
#
# COMPACT_ATOMS: atom_id res chain seq x y z
N MET A 1 20.30 -2.25 34.14
CA MET A 1 19.64 -1.99 32.84
C MET A 1 18.22 -1.57 33.17
N ALA A 2 17.94 -0.27 33.14
CA ALA A 2 16.64 0.27 33.56
C ALA A 2 15.51 -0.31 32.69
N GLU A 3 14.46 -0.81 33.34
CA GLU A 3 13.31 -1.48 32.71
C GLU A 3 12.55 -0.52 31.80
N GLN A 4 12.78 -0.60 30.48
CA GLN A 4 11.85 -0.06 29.51
C GLN A 4 10.61 -0.96 29.52
N LYS A 5 9.64 -0.67 30.40
CA LYS A 5 8.34 -1.33 30.44
C LYS A 5 7.56 -1.00 29.16
N TYR A 6 7.87 -1.73 28.10
CA TYR A 6 7.06 -1.72 26.89
C TYR A 6 5.66 -2.25 27.23
N LYS A 7 4.64 -1.40 27.09
CA LYS A 7 3.26 -1.81 27.19
C LYS A 7 2.78 -2.28 25.83
N HIS A 8 2.37 -3.55 25.77
CA HIS A 8 1.82 -4.12 24.55
C HIS A 8 0.63 -3.29 24.05
N GLY A 9 0.65 -2.92 22.77
CA GLY A 9 -0.41 -2.13 22.13
C GLY A 9 -0.23 -0.61 22.23
N GLU A 10 0.72 -0.11 23.02
CA GLU A 10 1.05 1.32 23.11
C GLU A 10 2.27 1.69 22.23
N MET A 11 2.68 0.82 21.31
CA MET A 11 3.73 1.13 20.33
C MET A 11 3.22 2.21 19.36
N ASP A 12 4.05 3.22 19.09
CA ASP A 12 3.78 4.16 18.00
C ASP A 12 3.79 3.43 16.65
N ILE A 13 2.66 3.53 15.93
CA ILE A 13 2.43 2.90 14.64
C ILE A 13 2.36 3.90 13.47
N THR A 14 2.72 5.17 13.69
CA THR A 14 2.61 6.24 12.69
C THR A 14 3.29 5.88 11.36
N THR A 15 4.42 5.18 11.41
CA THR A 15 5.17 4.75 10.22
C THR A 15 4.42 3.64 9.45
N GLN A 16 3.82 2.71 10.17
CA GLN A 16 3.07 1.57 9.63
C GLN A 16 1.79 2.07 8.95
N GLU A 17 1.06 2.97 9.59
CA GLU A 17 -0.15 3.60 9.01
C GLU A 17 0.18 4.37 7.73
N LYS A 18 1.24 5.18 7.74
CA LYS A 18 1.70 5.91 6.54
C LYS A 18 2.10 4.97 5.41
N THR A 19 2.80 3.89 5.75
CA THR A 19 3.21 2.85 4.80
C THR A 19 1.98 2.19 4.18
N PHE A 20 0.99 1.80 5.00
CA PHE A 20 -0.24 1.19 4.53
C PHE A 20 -1.03 2.11 3.59
N ASN A 21 -1.20 3.37 3.97
CA ASN A 21 -1.87 4.36 3.11
C ASN A 21 -1.15 4.53 1.76
N SER A 22 0.18 4.55 1.78
CA SER A 22 0.99 4.62 0.56
C SER A 22 0.85 3.35 -0.29
N PHE A 23 0.85 2.18 0.36
CA PHE A 23 0.66 0.88 -0.28
C PHE A 23 -0.69 0.78 -0.99
N ILE A 24 -1.78 1.19 -0.35
CA ILE A 24 -3.12 1.18 -0.96
C ILE A 24 -3.16 2.11 -2.18
N ARG A 25 -2.58 3.31 -2.08
CA ARG A 25 -2.52 4.25 -3.20
C ARG A 25 -1.76 3.69 -4.40
N ILE A 26 -0.60 3.06 -4.17
CA ILE A 26 0.18 2.44 -5.25
C ILE A 26 -0.58 1.24 -5.84
N SER A 27 -1.17 0.41 -5.00
CA SER A 27 -1.95 -0.76 -5.44
C SER A 27 -3.11 -0.37 -6.34
N MET A 28 -3.84 0.69 -6.00
CA MET A 28 -4.93 1.22 -6.83
C MET A 28 -4.41 1.72 -8.18
N ASN A 29 -3.30 2.48 -8.18
CA ASN A 29 -2.71 2.98 -9.42
C ASN A 29 -2.26 1.83 -10.34
N VAL A 30 -1.65 0.78 -9.79
CA VAL A 30 -1.24 -0.41 -10.54
C VAL A 30 -2.45 -1.14 -11.11
N ALA A 31 -3.51 -1.31 -10.32
CA ALA A 31 -4.74 -1.95 -10.79
C ALA A 31 -5.36 -1.19 -11.98
N ILE A 32 -5.48 0.14 -11.87
CA ILE A 32 -5.99 0.99 -12.95
C ILE A 32 -5.09 0.89 -14.19
N PHE A 33 -3.77 0.91 -14.01
CA PHE A 33 -2.82 0.77 -15.12
C PHE A 33 -2.98 -0.58 -15.84
N CYS A 34 -3.05 -1.69 -15.09
CA CYS A 34 -3.24 -3.02 -15.66
C CYS A 34 -4.55 -3.11 -16.46
N ILE A 35 -5.67 -2.58 -15.91
CA ILE A 35 -6.94 -2.53 -16.62
C ILE A 35 -6.83 -1.68 -17.90
N GLY A 36 -6.20 -0.51 -17.81
CA GLY A 36 -5.95 0.36 -18.96
C GLY A 36 -5.16 -0.34 -20.06
N VAL A 37 -4.10 -1.07 -19.71
CA VAL A 37 -3.30 -1.86 -20.64
C VAL A 37 -4.15 -2.97 -21.28
N VAL A 38 -4.93 -3.71 -20.52
CA VAL A 38 -5.79 -4.78 -21.06
C VAL A 38 -6.82 -4.22 -22.03
N ILE A 39 -7.48 -3.10 -21.69
CA ILE A 39 -8.44 -2.43 -22.60
C ILE A 39 -7.74 -1.94 -23.86
N PHE A 40 -6.56 -1.33 -23.73
CA PHE A 40 -5.76 -0.88 -24.87
C PHE A 40 -5.42 -2.05 -25.79
N LEU A 41 -4.88 -3.15 -25.26
CA LEU A 41 -4.58 -4.34 -26.04
C LEU A 41 -5.84 -4.91 -26.72
N ALA A 42 -6.98 -4.94 -26.04
CA ALA A 42 -8.23 -5.44 -26.62
C ALA A 42 -8.72 -4.60 -27.81
N LEU A 43 -8.49 -3.27 -27.79
CA LEU A 43 -8.92 -2.36 -28.85
C LEU A 43 -7.92 -2.27 -30.00
N PHE A 44 -6.61 -2.30 -29.72
CA PHE A 44 -5.56 -2.01 -30.69
C PHE A 44 -4.76 -3.24 -31.15
N ALA A 45 -4.77 -4.35 -30.41
CA ALA A 45 -4.05 -5.57 -30.77
C ALA A 45 -4.94 -6.61 -31.48
N ARG A 46 -6.16 -6.22 -31.88
CA ARG A 46 -7.02 -6.95 -32.81
C ARG A 46 -6.72 -6.53 -34.24
#